data_AF-A0A317Q512-F1
#
_entry.id   AF-A0A317Q512-F1
#
_cell.length_a   1.000
_cell.length_b   1.000
_cell.length_c   1.000
_cell.angle_alpha   90.00
_cell.angle_beta   90.00
_cell.angle_gamma   90.00
#
_symmetry.space_group_name_H-M   'P 1'
#
loop_
_entity.id
_entity.type
_entity.pdbx_description
1 polymer ?
#
loop_
_entity_poly.entity_id
_entity_poly.type
_entity_poly.pdbx_seq_one_letter_code
_entity_poly.pdbx_strand_id
1 'polypeptide(L)'
;MANHKLTAGKQLIEGIVQLGRVLGYHVEKEFPVDEASYGESPAVDVAWFSQKGNRFPLFIFEVESKATNGMTNNPLKIYAQENRAFEKPLFFFHVVAQGGNHSARPRNLEALYGKHNYRIYLLGSNAANDLIKDVLTQHARVKNEVSYLMLHKLLTSELWLEKVDYPQLLMDAVHLDLSKEVIISSYIKIGRCDPSIFPDLVKLITEDSKKNFTNTILDSYLGSQWCIPVISALLCGLSKDTERSKYCSSSLLKWQKYSSHMPVITPAFGLSRDYDEFILGCAPQLITLCIAISCKNKDLYLEFVGILSDILTNIGVCWEGLNTAIYLLHISSSIKLSELFEKARGYILEFKDIDEGNVFIPPSCISIMDGEFDDYFQRGEITNFLGMEEFAEQCRARYQKEKINTVAITLRALDDDSYIYEWSTDLLTALWSTN
;
A
#
# COMPACT_ATOMS: atom_id res chain seq x y z
N MET A 1 37.57 21.29 12.40
CA MET A 1 37.13 20.36 11.31
C MET A 1 38.03 19.13 11.27
N ALA A 2 37.65 18.04 11.96
CA ALA A 2 38.09 16.71 11.55
C ALA A 2 37.32 16.36 10.27
N ASN A 3 37.71 16.97 9.15
CA ASN A 3 37.06 16.79 7.87
C ASN A 3 37.04 15.31 7.52
N HIS A 4 35.86 14.66 7.52
CA HIS A 4 35.66 13.46 6.72
C HIS A 4 35.92 13.83 5.26
N LYS A 5 37.17 13.69 4.84
CA LYS A 5 37.62 14.08 3.49
C LYS A 5 37.02 13.20 2.41
N LEU A 6 36.50 12.03 2.78
CA LEU A 6 35.97 11.02 1.87
C LEU A 6 34.45 11.15 1.76
N THR A 7 33.96 11.28 0.52
CA THR A 7 32.54 11.41 0.15
C THR A 7 31.66 10.36 0.80
N ALA A 8 32.14 9.11 0.92
CA ALA A 8 31.40 8.01 1.52
C ALA A 8 31.01 8.25 2.99
N GLY A 9 31.91 8.83 3.80
CA GLY A 9 31.63 9.13 5.21
C GLY A 9 30.58 10.25 5.36
N LYS A 10 30.68 11.29 4.53
CA LYS A 10 29.71 12.40 4.52
C LYS A 10 28.30 11.94 4.12
N GLN A 11 28.20 11.10 3.09
CA GLN A 11 26.93 10.54 2.65
C GLN A 11 26.29 9.66 3.71
N LEU A 12 27.10 8.86 4.43
CA LEU A 12 26.61 8.03 5.52
C LEU A 12 26.10 8.85 6.71
N ILE A 13 26.84 9.90 7.12
CA ILE A 13 26.38 10.86 8.14
C ILE A 13 25.06 11.49 7.72
N GLU A 14 24.94 11.93 6.46
CA GLU A 14 23.69 12.50 5.97
C GLU A 14 22.54 11.47 5.98
N GLY A 15 22.81 10.23 5.55
CA GLY A 15 21.85 9.12 5.60
C GLY A 15 21.33 8.85 7.00
N ILE A 16 22.22 8.82 8.01
CA ILE A 16 21.87 8.68 9.42
C ILE A 16 21.05 9.88 9.90
N VAL A 17 21.45 11.10 9.53
CA VAL A 17 20.71 12.31 9.94
C VAL A 17 19.27 12.30 9.42
N GLN A 18 19.08 11.93 8.15
CA GLN A 18 17.74 11.83 7.56
C GLN A 18 16.94 10.67 8.18
N LEU A 19 17.58 9.55 8.51
CA LEU A 19 16.92 8.45 9.24
C LEU A 19 16.39 8.90 10.60
N GLY A 20 17.19 9.63 11.38
CA GLY A 20 16.75 10.16 12.67
C GLY A 20 15.53 11.07 12.52
N ARG A 21 15.52 11.94 11.50
CA ARG A 21 14.39 12.84 11.22
C ARG A 21 13.13 12.09 10.80
N VAL A 22 13.27 11.11 9.90
CA VAL A 22 12.15 10.26 9.44
C VAL A 22 11.54 9.46 10.60
N LEU A 23 12.37 9.00 11.53
CA LEU A 23 11.93 8.34 12.76
C LEU A 23 11.43 9.33 13.84
N GLY A 24 11.33 10.62 13.53
CA GLY A 24 10.75 11.66 14.39
C GLY A 24 11.66 12.12 15.53
N TYR A 25 12.98 12.03 15.39
CA TYR A 25 13.93 12.56 16.37
C TYR A 25 14.42 13.96 15.99
N HIS A 26 14.79 14.75 17.00
CA HIS A 26 15.59 15.95 16.79
C HIS A 26 17.06 15.53 16.61
N VAL A 27 17.69 15.95 15.53
CA VAL A 27 19.03 15.48 15.15
C VAL A 27 20.01 16.65 15.12
N GLU A 28 21.14 16.47 15.82
CA GLU A 28 22.26 17.41 15.81
C GLU A 28 23.51 16.73 15.24
N LYS A 29 24.30 17.48 14.46
CA LYS A 29 25.59 17.04 13.93
C LYS A 29 26.70 17.67 14.77
N GLU A 30 27.82 16.97 14.95
CA GLU A 30 28.98 17.46 15.70
C GLU A 30 28.59 17.90 17.13
N PHE A 31 27.86 17.03 17.84
CA PHE A 31 27.33 17.36 19.16
C PHE A 31 28.43 17.26 20.24
N PRO A 32 28.68 18.32 21.03
CA PRO A 32 29.73 18.30 22.04
C PRO A 32 29.35 17.39 23.22
N VAL A 33 30.31 16.57 23.65
CA VAL A 33 30.17 15.64 24.78
C VAL A 33 30.73 16.23 26.08
N ASP A 34 31.52 17.30 25.99
CA ASP A 34 32.17 17.96 27.13
C ASP A 34 32.37 19.47 26.88
N GLU A 35 32.51 20.25 27.95
CA GLU A 35 32.91 21.66 27.88
C GLU A 35 34.40 21.77 27.52
N ALA A 36 34.74 22.71 26.64
CA ALA A 36 36.11 22.85 26.12
C ALA A 36 37.07 23.26 27.24
N SER A 37 37.77 22.29 27.82
CA SER A 37 38.78 22.56 28.86
C SER A 37 40.09 23.06 28.25
N TYR A 38 40.49 22.53 27.08
CA TYR A 38 41.60 22.98 26.23
C TYR A 38 41.40 22.43 24.79
N GLY A 39 41.34 23.30 23.77
CA GLY A 39 41.12 22.88 22.37
C GLY A 39 39.64 22.79 21.94
N GLU A 40 39.35 22.11 20.82
CA GLU A 40 37.96 21.81 20.40
C GLU A 40 37.36 20.76 21.36
N SER A 41 36.14 20.99 21.86
CA SER A 41 35.41 20.01 22.68
C SER A 41 35.31 18.66 21.95
N PRO A 42 35.50 17.52 22.63
CA PRO A 42 35.23 16.22 22.02
C PRO A 42 33.76 16.17 21.61
N ALA A 43 33.53 15.93 20.32
CA ALA A 43 32.20 15.85 19.75
C ALA A 43 31.96 14.48 19.11
N VAL A 44 30.68 14.13 19.01
CA VAL A 44 30.19 12.97 18.28
C VAL A 44 29.58 13.42 16.97
N ASP A 45 29.73 12.62 15.92
CA ASP A 45 29.36 13.04 14.56
C ASP A 45 27.85 13.32 14.42
N VAL A 46 27.01 12.46 15.01
CA VAL A 46 25.55 12.62 15.03
C VAL A 46 24.97 12.22 16.37
N ALA A 47 24.08 13.06 16.90
CA ALA A 47 23.32 12.81 18.12
C ALA A 47 21.82 12.97 17.86
N TRP A 48 21.01 12.01 18.31
CA TRP A 48 19.55 12.07 18.22
C TRP A 48 18.92 12.24 19.60
N PHE A 49 17.99 13.17 19.69
CA PHE A 49 17.24 13.52 20.89
C PHE A 49 15.77 13.20 20.68
N SER A 50 15.06 12.88 21.76
CA SER A 50 13.61 12.69 21.72
C SER A 50 12.90 13.93 21.17
N GLN A 51 13.33 15.12 21.59
CA GLN A 51 12.79 16.41 21.15
C GLN A 51 13.85 17.50 21.28
N LYS A 52 13.62 18.64 20.64
CA LYS A 52 14.49 19.82 20.75
C LYS A 52 14.51 20.33 22.19
N GLY A 53 15.70 20.64 22.71
CA GLY A 53 15.90 21.15 24.06
C GLY A 53 16.16 20.07 25.11
N ASN A 54 16.05 18.78 24.78
CA ASN A 54 16.56 17.72 25.65
C ASN A 54 18.09 17.85 25.78
N ARG A 55 18.57 17.77 27.02
CA ARG A 55 20.00 17.99 27.32
C ARG A 55 20.90 16.86 26.83
N PHE A 56 20.42 15.62 26.83
CA PHE A 56 21.22 14.43 26.53
C PHE A 56 20.61 13.60 25.40
N PRO A 57 21.44 13.06 24.49
CA PRO A 57 20.96 12.29 23.36
C PRO A 57 20.56 10.86 23.75
N LEU A 58 19.57 10.33 23.04
CA LEU A 58 19.16 8.93 23.15
C LEU A 58 20.06 8.02 22.29
N PHE A 59 20.42 8.50 21.09
CA PHE A 59 21.26 7.78 20.14
C PHE A 59 22.48 8.63 19.81
N ILE A 60 23.64 7.98 19.76
CA ILE A 60 24.87 8.59 19.27
C ILE A 60 25.41 7.74 18.12
N PHE A 61 25.92 8.41 17.09
CA PHE A 61 26.61 7.78 15.97
C PHE A 61 28.00 8.39 15.80
N GLU A 62 28.99 7.52 15.70
CA GLU A 62 30.36 7.86 15.29
C GLU A 62 30.63 7.13 13.98
N VAL A 63 31.14 7.84 12.97
CA VAL A 63 31.32 7.37 11.62
C VAL A 63 32.79 7.42 11.25
N GLU A 64 33.45 6.28 11.14
CA GLU A 64 34.81 6.22 10.64
C GLU A 64 34.86 5.85 9.15
N SER A 65 35.79 6.46 8.40
CA SER A 65 35.98 6.08 7.00
C SER A 65 36.63 4.70 6.86
N LYS A 66 37.52 4.32 7.79
CA LYS A 66 38.24 3.04 7.81
C LYS A 66 38.48 2.60 9.24
N ALA A 67 38.55 1.30 9.50
CA ALA A 67 38.91 0.79 10.83
C ALA A 67 40.37 1.10 11.15
N THR A 68 40.62 2.03 12.08
CA THR A 68 41.98 2.43 12.49
C THR A 68 42.28 2.10 13.96
N ASN A 69 43.53 2.32 14.40
CA ASN A 69 43.88 2.25 15.82
C ASN A 69 43.17 3.33 16.65
N GLY A 70 42.67 4.40 16.02
CA GLY A 70 41.97 5.50 16.69
C GLY A 70 40.55 5.17 17.16
N MET A 71 39.96 4.07 16.69
CA MET A 71 38.58 3.66 17.03
C MET A 71 38.32 3.51 18.53
N THR A 72 39.33 3.19 19.32
CA THR A 72 39.22 3.07 20.77
C THR A 72 38.89 4.40 21.44
N ASN A 73 39.21 5.53 20.79
CA ASN A 73 39.00 6.86 21.35
C ASN A 73 37.53 7.25 21.36
N ASN A 74 36.74 6.83 20.35
CA ASN A 74 35.31 7.18 20.25
C ASN A 74 34.47 6.70 21.45
N PRO A 75 34.52 5.42 21.87
CA PRO A 75 33.83 5.01 23.09
C PRO A 75 34.39 5.66 24.35
N LEU A 76 35.68 6.01 24.40
CA LEU A 76 36.24 6.75 25.53
C LEU A 76 35.70 8.17 25.63
N LYS A 77 35.47 8.88 24.51
CA LYS A 77 34.84 10.22 24.50
C LYS A 77 33.54 10.23 25.30
N ILE A 78 32.75 9.16 25.18
CA ILE A 78 31.41 9.04 25.77
C ILE A 78 31.50 8.39 27.14
N TYR A 79 32.06 7.18 27.24
CA TYR A 79 31.96 6.37 28.47
C TYR A 79 32.92 6.80 29.58
N ALA A 80 33.99 7.55 29.27
CA ALA A 80 34.90 8.05 30.31
C ALA A 80 34.33 9.24 31.09
N GLN A 81 33.33 9.94 30.55
CA GLN A 81 32.73 11.10 31.19
C GLN A 81 31.94 10.72 32.45
N GLU A 82 31.87 11.62 33.44
CA GLU A 82 30.99 11.39 34.59
C GLU A 82 29.52 11.55 34.19
N ASN A 83 28.64 10.69 34.71
CA ASN A 83 27.20 10.75 34.38
C ASN A 83 26.54 12.10 34.73
N ARG A 84 27.10 12.85 35.69
CA ARG A 84 26.62 14.19 36.05
C ARG A 84 26.94 15.25 34.99
N ALA A 85 28.06 15.08 34.27
CA ALA A 85 28.49 15.96 33.19
C ALA A 85 27.85 15.54 31.85
N PHE A 86 27.80 14.23 31.60
CA PHE A 86 27.25 13.66 30.38
C PHE A 86 26.53 12.33 30.67
N GLU A 87 25.20 12.35 30.57
CA GLU A 87 24.39 11.14 30.68
C GLU A 87 24.66 10.22 29.48
N LYS A 88 24.87 8.92 29.74
CA LYS A 88 25.18 7.96 28.68
C LYS A 88 23.97 7.79 27.77
N PRO A 89 24.19 7.71 26.44
CA PRO A 89 23.09 7.49 25.52
C PRO A 89 22.46 6.13 25.78
N LEU A 90 21.19 5.98 25.40
CA LEU A 90 20.56 4.66 25.39
C LEU A 90 21.30 3.72 24.43
N PHE A 91 21.78 4.26 23.30
CA PHE A 91 22.45 3.49 22.25
C PHE A 91 23.61 4.26 21.63
N PHE A 92 24.73 3.56 21.43
CA PHE A 92 25.89 4.11 20.75
C PHE A 92 26.29 3.22 19.56
N PHE A 93 26.11 3.75 18.36
CA PHE A 93 26.42 3.11 17.08
C PHE A 93 27.76 3.63 16.56
N HIS A 94 28.72 2.74 16.35
CA HIS A 94 30.00 3.09 15.73
C HIS A 94 30.06 2.45 14.34
N VAL A 95 29.97 3.27 13.30
CA VAL A 95 29.83 2.82 11.92
C VAL A 95 31.13 3.05 11.17
N VAL A 96 31.63 2.03 10.49
CA VAL A 96 32.86 2.09 9.70
C VAL A 96 32.53 1.88 8.23
N ALA A 97 32.76 2.91 7.41
CA ALA A 97 32.36 2.92 6.00
C ALA A 97 33.15 1.93 5.12
N GLN A 98 34.43 1.65 5.43
CA GLN A 98 35.26 0.68 4.73
C GLN A 98 36.01 -0.21 5.72
N GLY A 99 35.66 -1.49 5.78
CA GLY A 99 36.33 -2.46 6.65
C GLY A 99 36.30 -3.86 6.06
N GLY A 100 37.41 -4.60 6.22
CA GLY A 100 37.43 -6.03 5.92
C GLY A 100 36.64 -6.82 6.98
N ASN A 101 35.94 -7.87 6.57
CA ASN A 101 34.96 -8.62 7.38
C ASN A 101 35.53 -9.28 8.66
N HIS A 102 36.85 -9.29 8.87
CA HIS A 102 37.51 -10.07 9.93
C HIS A 102 38.59 -9.32 10.72
N SER A 103 38.39 -8.05 11.06
CA SER A 103 39.27 -7.39 12.04
C SER A 103 39.00 -7.90 13.46
N ALA A 104 40.03 -8.29 14.21
CA ALA A 104 39.90 -8.67 15.63
C ALA A 104 39.55 -7.46 16.53
N ARG A 105 39.80 -6.23 16.06
CA ARG A 105 39.69 -5.02 16.88
C ARG A 105 38.24 -4.56 17.13
N PRO A 106 37.36 -4.45 16.10
CA PRO A 106 35.94 -4.20 16.33
C PRO A 106 35.33 -5.19 17.32
N ARG A 107 35.66 -6.49 17.18
CA ARG A 107 35.21 -7.55 18.09
C ARG A 107 35.66 -7.33 19.53
N ASN A 108 36.92 -6.96 19.76
CA ASN A 108 37.43 -6.68 21.10
C ASN A 108 36.77 -5.44 21.73
N LEU A 109 36.55 -4.39 20.94
CA LEU A 109 35.86 -3.17 21.40
C LEU A 109 34.40 -3.45 21.76
N GLU A 110 33.70 -4.21 20.93
CA GLU A 110 32.32 -4.61 21.18
C GLU A 110 32.22 -5.55 22.38
N ALA A 111 33.17 -6.47 22.58
CA ALA A 111 33.21 -7.29 23.80
C ALA A 111 33.43 -6.46 25.08
N LEU A 112 34.22 -5.39 25.00
CA LEU A 112 34.53 -4.53 26.14
C LEU A 112 33.38 -3.59 26.50
N TYR A 113 32.78 -2.94 25.50
CA TYR A 113 31.78 -1.88 25.69
C TYR A 113 30.34 -2.31 25.37
N GLY A 114 30.12 -3.46 24.74
CA GLY A 114 28.80 -3.90 24.26
C GLY A 114 27.76 -4.09 25.37
N LYS A 115 28.21 -4.35 26.61
CA LYS A 115 27.37 -4.31 27.82
C LYS A 115 26.72 -2.95 28.11
N HIS A 116 27.14 -1.89 27.42
CA HIS A 116 26.64 -0.53 27.53
C HIS A 116 25.87 -0.07 26.28
N ASN A 117 25.23 -1.01 25.56
CA ASN A 117 24.48 -0.75 24.31
C ASN A 117 25.33 -0.09 23.22
N TYR A 118 26.60 -0.48 23.16
CA TYR A 118 27.55 -0.10 22.12
C TYR A 118 27.63 -1.19 21.05
N ARG A 119 27.50 -0.83 19.78
CA ARG A 119 27.65 -1.76 18.64
C ARG A 119 28.47 -1.16 17.53
N ILE A 120 29.22 -2.02 16.83
CA ILE A 120 30.07 -1.60 15.70
C ILE A 120 29.55 -2.22 14.40
N TYR A 121 29.35 -1.39 13.38
CA TYR A 121 28.89 -1.82 12.06
C TYR A 121 29.98 -1.56 11.03
N LEU A 122 30.45 -2.62 10.37
CA LEU A 122 31.45 -2.53 9.31
C LEU A 122 30.72 -2.65 7.97
N LEU A 123 30.54 -1.55 7.23
CA LEU A 123 29.68 -1.50 6.03
C LEU A 123 30.23 -2.26 4.79
N GLY A 124 31.10 -3.25 4.98
CA GLY A 124 31.46 -4.24 3.97
C GLY A 124 30.50 -5.43 4.02
N SER A 125 29.72 -5.66 2.95
CA SER A 125 28.72 -6.73 2.79
C SER A 125 27.59 -6.77 3.84
N ASN A 126 26.36 -6.42 3.42
CA ASN A 126 25.08 -6.46 4.17
C ASN A 126 24.95 -5.71 5.51
N ALA A 127 26.04 -5.25 6.15
CA ALA A 127 25.98 -4.60 7.46
C ALA A 127 25.19 -3.28 7.52
N ALA A 128 24.87 -2.66 6.38
CA ALA A 128 23.97 -1.51 6.32
C ALA A 128 22.52 -1.90 6.68
N ASN A 129 22.08 -3.10 6.27
CA ASN A 129 20.78 -3.64 6.68
C ASN A 129 20.77 -3.90 8.19
N ASP A 130 21.83 -4.53 8.72
CA ASP A 130 21.93 -4.80 10.17
C ASP A 130 21.92 -3.51 11.00
N LEU A 131 22.61 -2.46 10.53
CA LEU A 131 22.58 -1.14 11.16
C LEU A 131 21.16 -0.58 11.22
N ILE A 132 20.45 -0.52 10.09
CA ILE A 132 19.10 0.05 10.05
C ILE A 132 18.13 -0.82 10.86
N LYS A 133 18.21 -2.15 10.75
CA LYS A 133 17.40 -3.08 11.52
C LYS A 133 17.58 -2.89 13.02
N ASP A 134 18.81 -2.75 13.49
CA ASP A 134 19.09 -2.50 14.91
C ASP A 134 18.59 -1.12 15.33
N VAL A 135 18.76 -0.08 14.50
CA VAL A 135 18.18 1.25 14.76
C VAL A 135 16.66 1.17 14.89
N LEU A 136 15.96 0.45 13.99
CA LEU A 136 14.51 0.25 14.07
C LEU A 136 14.12 -0.54 15.34
N THR A 137 14.87 -1.57 15.69
CA THR A 137 14.67 -2.36 16.91
C THR A 137 14.82 -1.49 18.16
N GLN A 138 15.83 -0.63 18.20
CA GLN A 138 16.03 0.29 19.32
C GLN A 138 14.99 1.41 19.32
N HIS A 139 14.57 1.89 18.16
CA HIS A 139 13.49 2.86 18.03
C HIS A 139 12.18 2.30 18.61
N ALA A 140 11.82 1.05 18.30
CA ALA A 140 10.63 0.38 18.84
C ALA A 140 10.61 0.31 20.38
N ARG A 141 11.77 0.33 21.04
CA ARG A 141 11.89 0.38 22.51
C ARG A 141 11.65 1.78 23.10
N VAL A 142 11.77 2.82 22.28
CA VAL A 142 11.61 4.22 22.67
C VAL A 142 10.21 4.73 22.31
N LYS A 143 9.74 4.43 21.09
CA LYS A 143 8.41 4.82 20.57
C LYS A 143 7.95 3.86 19.48
N ASN A 144 6.63 3.80 19.28
CA ASN A 144 5.99 2.88 18.32
C ASN A 144 5.56 3.55 17.00
N GLU A 145 6.16 4.69 16.65
CA GLU A 145 5.70 5.57 15.58
C GLU A 145 6.69 5.63 14.41
N VAL A 146 6.27 5.21 13.22
CA VAL A 146 7.03 5.28 11.98
C VAL A 146 6.13 5.64 10.80
N SER A 147 6.60 6.55 9.95
CA SER A 147 5.98 6.77 8.64
C SER A 147 6.62 5.82 7.63
N TYR A 148 5.92 4.75 7.26
CA TYR A 148 6.38 3.79 6.24
C TYR A 148 6.64 4.47 4.89
N LEU A 149 5.84 5.48 4.53
CA LEU A 149 6.03 6.27 3.30
C LEU A 149 7.37 7.05 3.32
N MET A 150 7.66 7.74 4.42
CA MET A 150 8.90 8.51 4.54
C MET A 150 10.12 7.58 4.70
N LEU A 151 9.95 6.44 5.38
CA LEU A 151 10.98 5.42 5.49
C LEU A 151 11.30 4.81 4.12
N HIS A 152 10.29 4.43 3.34
CA HIS A 152 10.47 3.95 1.96
C HIS A 152 11.19 4.99 1.09
N LYS A 153 10.74 6.25 1.11
CA LYS A 153 11.36 7.35 0.36
C LYS A 153 12.84 7.56 0.75
N LEU A 154 13.17 7.41 2.04
CA LEU A 154 14.54 7.52 2.50
C LEU A 154 15.40 6.33 2.03
N LEU A 155 14.91 5.11 2.23
CA LEU A 155 15.66 3.88 1.89
C LEU A 155 15.87 3.72 0.38
N THR A 156 15.01 4.32 -0.44
CA THR A 156 15.14 4.39 -1.91
C THR A 156 15.88 5.62 -2.42
N SER A 157 16.28 6.55 -1.54
CA SER A 157 17.06 7.74 -1.93
C SER A 157 18.53 7.40 -2.20
N GLU A 158 19.25 8.25 -2.95
CA GLU A 158 20.69 8.09 -3.24
C GLU A 158 21.58 7.85 -2.00
N LEU A 159 21.11 8.22 -0.80
CA LEU A 159 21.83 7.98 0.46
C LEU A 159 21.91 6.49 0.81
N TRP A 160 20.87 5.71 0.49
CA TRP A 160 20.70 4.32 0.89
C TRP A 160 20.47 3.35 -0.28
N LEU A 161 20.09 3.87 -1.44
CA LEU A 161 19.90 3.10 -2.68
C LEU A 161 21.14 2.24 -2.96
N GLU A 162 20.92 0.98 -3.31
CA GLU A 162 21.94 -0.06 -3.53
C GLU A 162 22.76 -0.48 -2.30
N LYS A 163 22.62 0.18 -1.15
CA LYS A 163 23.32 -0.19 0.10
C LYS A 163 22.47 -1.10 0.98
N VAL A 164 21.15 -1.07 0.82
CA VAL A 164 20.18 -1.76 1.68
C VAL A 164 19.13 -2.48 0.86
N ASP A 165 18.55 -3.52 1.46
CA ASP A 165 17.36 -4.21 0.98
C ASP A 165 16.15 -3.52 1.65
N TYR A 166 15.62 -2.48 0.99
CA TYR A 166 14.55 -1.69 1.57
C TYR A 166 13.23 -2.47 1.77
N PRO A 167 12.79 -3.40 0.89
CA PRO A 167 11.62 -4.23 1.19
C PRO A 167 11.80 -5.01 2.48
N GLN A 168 12.97 -5.65 2.67
CA GLN A 168 13.27 -6.40 3.89
C GLN A 168 13.27 -5.49 5.14
N LEU A 169 13.82 -4.28 5.06
CA LEU A 169 13.84 -3.34 6.18
C LEU A 169 12.46 -2.78 6.54
N LEU A 170 11.60 -2.53 5.55
CA LEU A 170 10.21 -2.15 5.80
C LEU A 170 9.46 -3.29 6.49
N MET A 171 9.66 -4.53 6.03
CA MET A 171 9.10 -5.70 6.70
C MET A 171 9.68 -5.90 8.10
N ASP A 172 10.95 -5.63 8.34
CA ASP A 172 11.51 -5.64 9.70
C ASP A 172 10.80 -4.63 10.62
N ALA A 173 10.47 -3.43 10.13
CA ALA A 173 9.64 -2.47 10.86
C ALA A 173 8.22 -3.01 11.13
N VAL A 174 7.62 -3.72 10.17
CA VAL A 174 6.32 -4.40 10.37
C VAL A 174 6.40 -5.48 11.46
N HIS A 175 7.43 -6.32 11.46
CA HIS A 175 7.58 -7.38 12.49
C HIS A 175 7.85 -6.82 13.90
N LEU A 176 8.23 -5.54 14.00
CA LEU A 176 8.34 -4.81 15.27
C LEU A 176 7.01 -4.16 15.71
N ASP A 177 5.91 -4.38 14.98
CA ASP A 177 4.58 -3.80 15.21
C ASP A 177 4.56 -2.24 15.22
N LEU A 178 5.54 -1.61 14.56
CA LEU A 178 5.63 -0.15 14.46
C LEU A 178 4.43 0.38 13.68
N SER A 179 3.65 1.29 14.28
CA SER A 179 2.51 1.94 13.61
C SER A 179 1.57 0.97 12.91
N LYS A 180 1.24 -0.12 13.61
CA LYS A 180 0.47 -1.27 13.11
C LYS A 180 -0.79 -0.91 12.30
N GLU A 181 -1.51 0.13 12.72
CA GLU A 181 -2.79 0.56 12.12
C GLU A 181 -2.63 1.12 10.70
N VAL A 182 -1.45 1.63 10.34
CA VAL A 182 -1.19 2.27 9.03
C VAL A 182 -0.30 1.43 8.11
N ILE A 183 0.01 0.19 8.49
CA ILE A 183 0.89 -0.69 7.69
C ILE A 183 0.29 -0.93 6.31
N ILE A 184 -0.93 -1.48 6.25
CA ILE A 184 -1.54 -1.90 4.98
C ILE A 184 -1.81 -0.70 4.08
N SER A 185 -2.34 0.40 4.64
CA SER A 185 -2.58 1.64 3.88
C SER A 185 -1.30 2.23 3.31
N SER A 186 -0.22 2.24 4.09
CA SER A 186 1.09 2.68 3.60
C SER A 186 1.63 1.78 2.48
N TYR A 187 1.51 0.46 2.62
CA TYR A 187 1.96 -0.48 1.59
C TYR A 187 1.13 -0.40 0.29
N ILE A 188 -0.18 -0.11 0.38
CA ILE A 188 -1.00 0.19 -0.80
C ILE A 188 -0.47 1.45 -1.52
N LYS A 189 -0.26 2.54 -0.77
CA LYS A 189 0.28 3.81 -1.30
C LYS A 189 1.66 3.63 -1.93
N ILE A 190 2.56 2.90 -1.27
CA ILE A 190 3.90 2.58 -1.79
C ILE A 190 3.80 1.71 -3.04
N GLY A 191 2.97 0.66 -3.01
CA GLY A 191 2.81 -0.30 -4.11
C GLY A 191 2.29 0.31 -5.40
N ARG A 192 1.60 1.47 -5.35
CA ARG A 192 1.20 2.24 -6.54
C ARG A 192 2.41 2.74 -7.35
N CYS A 193 3.49 3.10 -6.67
CA CYS A 193 4.69 3.69 -7.29
C CYS A 193 5.86 2.70 -7.36
N ASP A 194 5.86 1.67 -6.53
CA ASP A 194 6.94 0.71 -6.40
C ASP A 194 6.41 -0.73 -6.42
N PRO A 195 6.40 -1.39 -7.60
CA PRO A 195 5.92 -2.76 -7.75
C PRO A 195 6.69 -3.80 -6.93
N SER A 196 7.92 -3.49 -6.49
CA SER A 196 8.75 -4.43 -5.73
C SER A 196 8.17 -4.75 -4.34
N ILE A 197 7.33 -3.86 -3.80
CA ILE A 197 6.70 -3.97 -2.48
C ILE A 197 5.41 -4.80 -2.55
N PHE A 198 4.88 -5.04 -3.74
CA PHE A 198 3.62 -5.77 -3.90
C PHE A 198 3.62 -7.18 -3.29
N PRO A 199 4.67 -8.01 -3.41
CA PRO A 199 4.72 -9.32 -2.75
C PRO A 199 4.55 -9.23 -1.22
N ASP A 200 5.14 -8.21 -0.59
CA ASP A 200 5.02 -7.98 0.85
C ASP A 200 3.61 -7.51 1.20
N LEU A 201 3.02 -6.60 0.42
CA LEU A 201 1.62 -6.21 0.59
C LEU A 201 0.69 -7.43 0.53
N VAL A 202 0.89 -8.34 -0.42
CA VAL A 202 0.10 -9.59 -0.54
C VAL A 202 0.24 -10.46 0.71
N LYS A 203 1.44 -10.56 1.29
CA LYS A 203 1.66 -11.27 2.55
C LYS A 203 0.85 -10.63 3.69
N LEU A 204 0.94 -9.31 3.83
CA LEU A 204 0.26 -8.54 4.89
C LEU A 204 -1.27 -8.67 4.80
N ILE A 205 -1.86 -8.44 3.63
CA ILE A 205 -3.32 -8.55 3.45
C ILE A 205 -3.81 -10.00 3.57
N THR A 206 -2.99 -11.00 3.19
CA THR A 206 -3.31 -12.42 3.42
C THR A 206 -3.36 -12.73 4.92
N GLU A 207 -2.40 -12.25 5.69
CA GLU A 207 -2.38 -12.45 7.14
C GLU A 207 -3.54 -11.72 7.83
N ASP A 208 -3.88 -10.51 7.39
CA ASP A 208 -4.99 -9.73 7.95
C ASP A 208 -6.36 -10.29 7.55
N SER A 209 -6.48 -10.92 6.37
CA SER A 209 -7.72 -11.59 5.94
C SER A 209 -8.16 -12.70 6.91
N LYS A 210 -7.20 -13.38 7.56
CA LYS A 210 -7.47 -14.40 8.59
C LYS A 210 -8.07 -13.81 9.87
N LYS A 211 -7.95 -12.49 10.04
CA LYS A 211 -8.46 -11.71 11.17
C LYS A 211 -9.63 -10.81 10.75
N ASN A 212 -10.29 -11.10 9.62
CA ASN A 212 -11.37 -10.28 9.06
C ASN A 212 -10.98 -8.82 8.81
N PHE A 213 -9.76 -8.59 8.32
CA PHE A 213 -9.28 -7.27 7.91
C PHE A 213 -9.24 -6.21 9.04
N THR A 214 -9.02 -6.63 10.31
CA THR A 214 -9.05 -5.71 11.46
C THR A 214 -7.95 -4.66 11.48
N ASN A 215 -6.86 -4.84 10.73
CA ASN A 215 -5.78 -3.85 10.65
C ASN A 215 -5.76 -3.09 9.31
N THR A 216 -6.80 -3.26 8.48
CA THR A 216 -6.92 -2.58 7.19
C THR A 216 -7.75 -1.31 7.36
N ILE A 217 -7.10 -0.19 7.66
CA ILE A 217 -7.73 1.13 7.75
C ILE A 217 -7.29 1.96 6.55
N LEU A 218 -8.23 2.35 5.70
CA LEU A 218 -7.98 3.11 4.47
C LEU A 218 -8.82 4.39 4.48
N ASP A 219 -8.26 5.47 3.91
CA ASP A 219 -8.87 6.80 3.98
C ASP A 219 -9.89 7.05 2.85
N SER A 220 -9.74 6.37 1.71
CA SER A 220 -10.63 6.52 0.55
C SER A 220 -12.02 5.95 0.81
N TYR A 221 -13.06 6.38 0.09
CA TYR A 221 -14.42 5.86 0.17
C TYR A 221 -14.46 4.34 -0.09
N LEU A 222 -13.90 3.89 -1.22
CA LEU A 222 -13.86 2.46 -1.54
C LEU A 222 -12.94 1.69 -0.60
N GLY A 223 -11.83 2.27 -0.16
CA GLY A 223 -10.93 1.63 0.80
C GLY A 223 -11.59 1.48 2.18
N SER A 224 -12.27 2.50 2.67
CA SER A 224 -12.89 2.49 4.00
C SER A 224 -14.15 1.63 4.05
N GLN A 225 -15.01 1.70 3.03
CA GLN A 225 -16.31 1.03 3.03
C GLN A 225 -16.28 -0.34 2.32
N TRP A 226 -15.42 -0.50 1.31
CA TRP A 226 -15.49 -1.59 0.34
C TRP A 226 -14.15 -2.32 0.13
N CYS A 227 -13.20 -2.23 1.07
CA CYS A 227 -11.91 -2.92 0.93
C CYS A 227 -12.04 -4.45 0.89
N ILE A 228 -12.96 -5.02 1.69
CA ILE A 228 -13.13 -6.47 1.79
C ILE A 228 -13.40 -7.13 0.43
N PRO A 229 -14.40 -6.69 -0.38
CA PRO A 229 -14.64 -7.27 -1.69
C PRO A 229 -13.48 -7.08 -2.65
N VAL A 230 -12.84 -5.91 -2.64
CA VAL A 230 -11.71 -5.61 -3.52
C VAL A 230 -10.49 -6.48 -3.21
N ILE A 231 -10.06 -6.52 -1.94
CA ILE A 231 -8.89 -7.28 -1.49
C ILE A 231 -9.13 -8.79 -1.62
N SER A 232 -10.31 -9.27 -1.26
CA SER A 232 -10.63 -10.71 -1.34
C SER A 232 -10.68 -11.20 -2.80
N ALA A 233 -11.23 -10.38 -3.71
CA ALA A 233 -11.22 -10.68 -5.14
C ALA A 233 -9.80 -10.67 -5.71
N LEU A 234 -8.96 -9.70 -5.32
CA LEU A 234 -7.54 -9.67 -5.70
C LEU A 234 -6.82 -10.95 -5.22
N LEU A 235 -6.96 -11.32 -3.95
CA LEU A 235 -6.34 -12.53 -3.40
C LEU A 235 -6.81 -13.80 -4.11
N CYS A 236 -8.07 -13.84 -4.53
CA CYS A 236 -8.61 -14.93 -5.35
C CYS A 236 -7.89 -15.01 -6.71
N GLY A 237 -7.79 -13.89 -7.44
CA GLY A 237 -7.17 -13.87 -8.77
C GLY A 237 -5.65 -14.06 -8.77
N LEU A 238 -4.96 -13.69 -7.68
CA LEU A 238 -3.52 -13.94 -7.52
C LEU A 238 -3.19 -15.40 -7.19
N SER A 239 -4.15 -16.18 -6.70
CA SER A 239 -3.90 -17.53 -6.22
C SER A 239 -3.73 -18.52 -7.38
N LYS A 240 -2.51 -19.05 -7.53
CA LYS A 240 -2.25 -20.19 -8.44
C LYS A 240 -2.75 -21.52 -7.87
N ASP A 241 -2.95 -21.58 -6.56
CA ASP A 241 -3.51 -22.75 -5.87
C ASP A 241 -5.04 -22.67 -5.89
N THR A 242 -5.66 -23.69 -6.46
CA THR A 242 -7.11 -23.83 -6.56
C THR A 242 -7.79 -23.83 -5.19
N GLU A 243 -7.19 -24.44 -4.17
CA GLU A 243 -7.81 -24.52 -2.84
C GLU A 243 -7.77 -23.16 -2.14
N ARG A 244 -6.64 -22.44 -2.24
CA ARG A 244 -6.55 -21.07 -1.74
C ARG A 244 -7.48 -20.11 -2.51
N SER A 245 -7.62 -20.26 -3.83
CA SER A 245 -8.58 -19.49 -4.64
C SER A 245 -10.01 -19.70 -4.14
N LYS A 246 -10.41 -20.96 -3.91
CA LYS A 246 -11.74 -21.32 -3.37
C LYS A 246 -11.95 -20.79 -1.96
N TYR A 247 -10.92 -20.81 -1.10
CA TYR A 247 -11.02 -20.23 0.23
C TYR A 247 -11.30 -18.73 0.16
N CYS A 248 -10.56 -17.99 -0.68
CA CYS A 248 -10.77 -16.56 -0.87
C CYS A 248 -12.15 -16.24 -1.45
N SER A 249 -12.61 -16.99 -2.47
CA SER A 249 -13.95 -16.79 -3.03
C SER A 249 -15.05 -17.11 -2.01
N SER A 250 -14.91 -18.20 -1.25
CA SER A 250 -15.87 -18.59 -0.20
C SER A 250 -15.95 -17.56 0.92
N SER A 251 -14.81 -17.01 1.35
CA SER A 251 -14.75 -15.94 2.34
C SER A 251 -15.46 -14.67 1.86
N LEU A 252 -15.28 -14.30 0.59
CA LEU A 252 -15.98 -13.16 0.00
C LEU A 252 -17.49 -13.40 -0.09
N LEU A 253 -17.92 -14.57 -0.54
CA LEU A 253 -19.35 -14.93 -0.57
C LEU A 253 -19.97 -14.95 0.83
N LYS A 254 -19.22 -15.42 1.83
CA LYS A 254 -19.66 -15.38 3.23
C LYS A 254 -19.81 -13.94 3.71
N TRP A 255 -18.87 -13.06 3.37
CA TRP A 255 -18.97 -11.63 3.69
C TRP A 255 -20.22 -11.03 3.06
N GLN A 256 -20.44 -11.29 1.78
CA GLN A 256 -21.59 -10.77 1.03
C GLN A 256 -22.93 -11.22 1.63
N LYS A 257 -23.03 -12.47 2.12
CA LYS A 257 -24.30 -13.04 2.62
C LYS A 257 -24.56 -12.85 4.11
N TYR A 258 -23.52 -12.77 4.92
CA TYR A 258 -23.64 -12.95 6.38
C TYR A 258 -22.92 -11.90 7.23
N SER A 259 -22.38 -10.83 6.65
CA SER A 259 -21.74 -9.74 7.45
C SER A 259 -22.74 -8.81 8.13
N SER A 260 -24.02 -8.89 7.76
CA SER A 260 -25.11 -8.10 8.32
C SER A 260 -26.38 -8.95 8.43
N HIS A 261 -27.47 -8.34 8.87
CA HIS A 261 -28.80 -8.96 8.92
C HIS A 261 -29.41 -9.26 7.54
N MET A 262 -28.82 -8.70 6.49
CA MET A 262 -29.14 -8.93 5.08
C MET A 262 -27.84 -8.97 4.26
N PRO A 263 -27.89 -9.44 2.99
CA PRO A 263 -26.74 -9.37 2.11
C PRO A 263 -26.23 -7.94 1.94
N VAL A 264 -24.91 -7.75 1.83
CA VAL A 264 -24.30 -6.42 1.86
C VAL A 264 -24.64 -5.61 0.61
N ILE A 265 -24.46 -6.20 -0.58
CA ILE A 265 -24.85 -5.61 -1.86
C ILE A 265 -26.14 -6.28 -2.33
N THR A 266 -27.29 -5.61 -2.23
CA THR A 266 -28.60 -6.17 -2.57
C THR A 266 -29.58 -5.05 -2.94
N PRO A 267 -30.63 -5.30 -3.74
CA PRO A 267 -31.63 -4.28 -4.06
C PRO A 267 -32.62 -4.01 -2.92
N ALA A 268 -32.10 -3.73 -1.73
CA ALA A 268 -32.89 -3.31 -0.58
C ALA A 268 -33.08 -1.78 -0.63
N PHE A 269 -33.80 -1.32 -1.65
CA PHE A 269 -34.03 0.11 -1.86
C PHE A 269 -34.83 0.73 -0.70
N GLY A 270 -34.51 1.99 -0.36
CA GLY A 270 -35.18 2.73 0.72
C GLY A 270 -34.62 2.45 2.12
N LEU A 271 -33.51 1.72 2.24
CA LEU A 271 -32.78 1.57 3.50
C LEU A 271 -32.17 2.90 3.97
N SER A 272 -31.45 3.56 3.07
CA SER A 272 -30.92 4.90 3.24
C SER A 272 -30.60 5.51 1.88
N ARG A 273 -30.57 6.84 1.83
CA ARG A 273 -30.22 7.59 0.63
C ARG A 273 -28.85 7.16 0.08
N ASP A 274 -27.85 7.07 0.96
CA ASP A 274 -26.46 6.75 0.59
C ASP A 274 -26.33 5.30 0.08
N TYR A 275 -27.16 4.39 0.59
CA TYR A 275 -27.16 3.00 0.13
C TYR A 275 -27.73 2.89 -1.28
N ASP A 276 -28.88 3.54 -1.53
CA ASP A 276 -29.50 3.54 -2.86
C ASP A 276 -28.58 4.17 -3.91
N GLU A 277 -27.94 5.29 -3.55
CA GLU A 277 -26.91 5.96 -4.35
C GLU A 277 -25.75 5.02 -4.67
N PHE A 278 -25.24 4.26 -3.70
CA PHE A 278 -24.18 3.27 -3.94
C PHE A 278 -24.64 2.14 -4.87
N ILE A 279 -25.80 1.53 -4.59
CA ILE A 279 -26.30 0.35 -5.31
C ILE A 279 -26.51 0.64 -6.80
N LEU A 280 -26.98 1.85 -7.14
CA LEU A 280 -27.25 2.23 -8.53
C LEU A 280 -26.06 2.97 -9.17
N GLY A 281 -25.34 3.75 -8.38
CA GLY A 281 -24.25 4.61 -8.84
C GLY A 281 -22.90 3.93 -9.05
N CYS A 282 -22.52 3.02 -8.14
CA CYS A 282 -21.15 2.48 -8.05
C CYS A 282 -21.06 0.96 -7.91
N ALA A 283 -22.10 0.27 -7.41
CA ALA A 283 -22.06 -1.18 -7.24
C ALA A 283 -21.81 -1.96 -8.54
N PRO A 284 -22.36 -1.58 -9.72
CA PRO A 284 -22.06 -2.24 -10.98
C PRO A 284 -20.56 -2.25 -11.33
N GLN A 285 -19.88 -1.13 -11.06
CA GLN A 285 -18.46 -0.96 -11.31
C GLN A 285 -17.60 -1.71 -10.29
N LEU A 286 -17.97 -1.65 -9.00
CA LEU A 286 -17.31 -2.44 -7.96
C LEU A 286 -17.41 -3.95 -8.24
N ILE A 287 -18.58 -4.43 -8.65
CA ILE A 287 -18.79 -5.83 -9.05
C ILE A 287 -17.93 -6.18 -10.27
N THR A 288 -17.89 -5.30 -11.27
CA THR A 288 -17.05 -5.48 -12.46
C THR A 288 -15.57 -5.58 -12.09
N LEU A 289 -15.10 -4.71 -11.19
CA LEU A 289 -13.75 -4.75 -10.63
C LEU A 289 -13.49 -6.11 -9.99
N CYS A 290 -14.34 -6.55 -9.06
CA CYS A 290 -14.18 -7.83 -8.36
C CYS A 290 -14.15 -9.03 -9.31
N ILE A 291 -15.00 -9.06 -10.34
CA ILE A 291 -15.02 -10.14 -11.34
C ILE A 291 -13.73 -10.13 -12.16
N ALA A 292 -13.28 -8.96 -12.61
CA ALA A 292 -12.08 -8.81 -13.41
C ALA A 292 -10.82 -9.20 -12.62
N ILE A 293 -10.64 -8.69 -11.41
CA ILE A 293 -9.42 -8.93 -10.61
C ILE A 293 -9.39 -10.32 -9.98
N SER A 294 -10.52 -11.01 -9.86
CA SER A 294 -10.59 -12.42 -9.45
C SER A 294 -10.35 -13.41 -10.61
N CYS A 295 -9.94 -12.92 -11.79
CA CYS A 295 -9.73 -13.73 -12.99
C CYS A 295 -10.99 -14.54 -13.37
N LYS A 296 -12.18 -13.92 -13.27
CA LYS A 296 -13.47 -14.54 -13.57
C LYS A 296 -13.69 -15.85 -12.80
N ASN A 297 -13.41 -15.84 -11.50
CA ASN A 297 -13.74 -16.96 -10.62
C ASN A 297 -15.24 -17.28 -10.70
N LYS A 298 -15.57 -18.55 -10.98
CA LYS A 298 -16.95 -18.99 -11.26
C LYS A 298 -17.93 -18.72 -10.14
N ASP A 299 -17.53 -19.01 -8.90
CA ASP A 299 -18.43 -18.86 -7.76
C ASP A 299 -18.73 -17.38 -7.50
N LEU A 300 -17.72 -16.51 -7.69
CA LEU A 300 -17.87 -15.07 -7.53
C LEU A 300 -18.70 -14.43 -8.64
N TYR A 301 -18.39 -14.73 -9.91
CA TYR A 301 -19.12 -14.08 -10.99
C TYR A 301 -20.59 -14.47 -10.98
N LEU A 302 -20.94 -15.72 -10.65
CA LEU A 302 -22.35 -16.18 -10.63
C LEU A 302 -23.16 -15.45 -9.56
N GLU A 303 -22.59 -15.24 -8.37
CA GLU A 303 -23.25 -14.48 -7.32
C GLU A 303 -23.42 -13.01 -7.73
N PHE A 304 -22.34 -12.38 -8.21
CA PHE A 304 -22.36 -10.95 -8.48
C PHE A 304 -23.23 -10.56 -9.69
N VAL A 305 -23.26 -11.37 -10.76
CA VAL A 305 -24.21 -11.12 -11.86
C VAL A 305 -25.66 -11.37 -11.44
N GLY A 306 -25.89 -12.28 -10.49
CA GLY A 306 -27.19 -12.47 -9.85
C GLY A 306 -27.66 -11.19 -9.14
N ILE A 307 -26.76 -10.56 -8.37
CA ILE A 307 -27.06 -9.29 -7.67
C ILE A 307 -27.43 -8.17 -8.67
N LEU A 308 -26.66 -7.99 -9.75
CA LEU A 308 -26.99 -7.00 -10.78
C LEU A 308 -28.32 -7.30 -11.47
N SER A 309 -28.60 -8.58 -11.73
CA SER A 309 -29.88 -9.04 -12.27
C SER A 309 -31.04 -8.69 -11.34
N ASP A 310 -30.87 -8.90 -10.02
CA ASP A 310 -31.88 -8.58 -9.02
C ASP A 310 -32.10 -7.07 -8.89
N ILE A 311 -31.03 -6.26 -8.97
CA ILE A 311 -31.12 -4.79 -9.03
C ILE A 311 -32.03 -4.35 -10.17
N LEU A 312 -31.80 -4.85 -11.39
CA LEU A 312 -32.64 -4.50 -12.55
C LEU A 312 -34.09 -4.93 -12.39
N THR A 313 -34.34 -6.10 -11.79
CA THR A 313 -35.72 -6.57 -11.56
C THR A 313 -36.47 -5.64 -10.61
N ASN A 314 -35.81 -5.19 -9.54
CA ASN A 314 -36.48 -4.47 -8.46
C ASN A 314 -36.63 -2.98 -8.74
N ILE A 315 -35.71 -2.38 -9.50
CA ILE A 315 -35.82 -0.96 -9.85
C ILE A 315 -36.86 -0.70 -10.94
N GLY A 316 -37.11 -1.69 -11.81
CA GLY A 316 -37.96 -1.50 -13.00
C GLY A 316 -37.25 -0.67 -14.08
N VAL A 317 -37.90 -0.44 -15.22
CA VAL A 317 -37.28 0.27 -16.35
C VAL A 317 -37.27 1.77 -16.10
N CYS A 318 -36.08 2.33 -15.87
CA CYS A 318 -35.82 3.74 -15.64
C CYS A 318 -34.35 4.06 -15.96
N TRP A 319 -33.98 5.34 -15.94
CA TRP A 319 -32.63 5.73 -16.35
C TRP A 319 -31.56 5.32 -15.34
N GLU A 320 -31.92 5.30 -14.05
CA GLU A 320 -31.05 4.93 -12.95
C GLU A 320 -30.55 3.48 -13.07
N GLY A 321 -31.34 2.60 -13.70
CA GLY A 321 -30.95 1.21 -13.94
C GLY A 321 -30.07 1.00 -15.18
N LEU A 322 -29.91 2.01 -16.06
CA LEU A 322 -29.11 1.87 -17.30
C LEU A 322 -27.66 1.53 -17.01
N ASN A 323 -27.05 2.17 -16.00
CA ASN A 323 -25.68 1.88 -15.60
C ASN A 323 -25.52 0.39 -15.21
N THR A 324 -26.43 -0.12 -14.37
CA THR A 324 -26.47 -1.54 -13.99
C THR A 324 -26.64 -2.44 -15.22
N ALA A 325 -27.55 -2.09 -16.13
CA ALA A 325 -27.83 -2.88 -17.33
C ALA A 325 -26.60 -2.96 -18.25
N ILE A 326 -25.93 -1.85 -18.51
CA ILE A 326 -24.75 -1.80 -19.39
C ILE A 326 -23.60 -2.62 -18.80
N TYR A 327 -23.31 -2.49 -17.50
CA TYR A 327 -22.28 -3.30 -16.86
C TYR A 327 -22.65 -4.80 -16.80
N LEU A 328 -23.91 -5.15 -16.53
CA LEU A 328 -24.38 -6.53 -16.60
C LEU A 328 -24.23 -7.11 -18.02
N LEU A 329 -24.52 -6.31 -19.05
CA LEU A 329 -24.35 -6.67 -20.46
C LEU A 329 -22.88 -7.01 -20.77
N HIS A 330 -21.94 -6.14 -20.38
CA HIS A 330 -20.50 -6.36 -20.54
C HIS A 330 -20.01 -7.60 -19.80
N ILE A 331 -20.36 -7.73 -18.51
CA ILE A 331 -19.96 -8.89 -17.70
C ILE A 331 -20.49 -10.16 -18.36
N SER A 332 -21.81 -10.25 -18.56
CA SER A 332 -22.48 -11.45 -19.07
C SER A 332 -21.92 -11.89 -20.42
N SER A 333 -21.65 -10.96 -21.33
CA SER A 333 -21.02 -11.26 -22.61
C SER A 333 -19.59 -11.80 -22.44
N SER A 334 -18.79 -11.19 -21.55
CA SER A 334 -17.40 -11.59 -21.29
C SER A 334 -17.26 -13.00 -20.68
N ILE A 335 -18.28 -13.48 -19.96
CA ILE A 335 -18.34 -14.81 -19.34
C ILE A 335 -19.34 -15.77 -20.01
N LYS A 336 -19.96 -15.36 -21.12
CA LYS A 336 -20.91 -16.15 -21.95
C LYS A 336 -22.19 -16.60 -21.23
N LEU A 337 -22.80 -15.73 -20.43
CA LEU A 337 -24.11 -15.96 -19.79
C LEU A 337 -25.24 -15.35 -20.63
N SER A 338 -25.77 -16.13 -21.58
CA SER A 338 -26.78 -15.68 -22.56
C SER A 338 -28.06 -15.11 -21.91
N GLU A 339 -28.60 -15.78 -20.89
CA GLU A 339 -29.84 -15.35 -20.23
C GLU A 339 -29.74 -13.95 -19.61
N LEU A 340 -28.63 -13.69 -18.89
CA LEU A 340 -28.39 -12.40 -18.26
C LEU A 340 -28.02 -11.31 -19.27
N PHE A 341 -27.34 -11.70 -20.35
CA PHE A 341 -27.09 -10.81 -21.48
C PHE A 341 -28.41 -10.34 -22.11
N GLU A 342 -29.32 -11.27 -22.43
CA GLU A 342 -30.62 -10.92 -23.02
C GLU A 342 -31.50 -10.11 -22.07
N LYS A 343 -31.42 -10.37 -20.75
CA LYS A 343 -32.10 -9.53 -19.76
C LYS A 343 -31.59 -8.09 -19.77
N ALA A 344 -30.27 -7.88 -19.73
CA ALA A 344 -29.67 -6.55 -19.79
C ALA A 344 -29.98 -5.84 -21.12
N ARG A 345 -29.88 -6.57 -22.24
CA ARG A 345 -30.23 -6.08 -23.58
C ARG A 345 -31.69 -5.68 -23.67
N GLY A 346 -32.61 -6.49 -23.13
CA GLY A 346 -34.03 -6.19 -23.07
C GLY A 346 -34.32 -4.90 -22.29
N TYR A 347 -33.65 -4.72 -21.14
CA TYR A 347 -33.77 -3.50 -20.34
C TYR A 347 -33.37 -2.23 -21.13
N ILE A 348 -32.22 -2.28 -21.82
CA ILE A 348 -31.71 -1.16 -22.64
C ILE A 348 -32.68 -0.85 -23.79
N LEU A 349 -33.20 -1.88 -24.47
CA LEU A 349 -34.16 -1.71 -25.57
C LEU A 349 -35.53 -1.19 -25.10
N GLU A 350 -35.97 -1.55 -23.90
CA GLU A 350 -37.24 -1.09 -23.34
C GLU A 350 -37.20 0.39 -22.92
N PHE A 351 -36.04 0.88 -22.47
CA PHE A 351 -35.85 2.30 -22.12
C PHE A 351 -35.89 3.25 -23.34
N LYS A 352 -35.41 2.79 -24.50
CA LYS A 352 -35.47 3.45 -25.83
C LYS A 352 -34.65 4.72 -26.04
N ASP A 353 -34.48 5.58 -25.04
CA ASP A 353 -33.85 6.90 -25.18
C ASP A 353 -32.38 6.90 -24.76
N ILE A 354 -31.53 6.12 -25.44
CA ILE A 354 -30.09 6.05 -25.14
C ILE A 354 -29.28 5.84 -26.43
N ASP A 355 -28.14 6.50 -26.55
CA ASP A 355 -27.20 6.29 -27.65
C ASP A 355 -26.42 4.98 -27.51
N GLU A 356 -26.17 4.31 -28.64
CA GLU A 356 -25.42 3.05 -28.67
C GLU A 356 -24.00 3.21 -28.12
N GLY A 357 -23.37 4.37 -28.32
CA GLY A 357 -22.05 4.70 -27.81
C GLY A 357 -21.95 4.60 -26.29
N ASN A 358 -23.01 4.97 -25.55
CA ASN A 358 -23.04 4.83 -24.10
C ASN A 358 -23.02 3.37 -23.63
N VAL A 359 -23.57 2.45 -24.42
CA VAL A 359 -23.55 1.02 -24.09
C VAL A 359 -22.13 0.46 -24.19
N PHE A 360 -21.31 1.01 -25.09
CA PHE A 360 -19.93 0.59 -25.21
C PHE A 360 -18.96 1.34 -24.30
N ILE A 361 -19.26 2.60 -23.98
CA ILE A 361 -18.45 3.49 -23.14
C ILE A 361 -19.35 4.01 -22.03
N PRO A 362 -19.65 3.18 -21.01
CA PRO A 362 -20.48 3.59 -19.90
C PRO A 362 -19.79 4.62 -19.00
N PRO A 363 -20.57 5.40 -18.25
CA PRO A 363 -20.04 6.29 -17.22
C PRO A 363 -19.32 5.50 -16.11
N SER A 364 -18.26 6.09 -15.55
CA SER A 364 -17.49 5.53 -14.44
C SER A 364 -18.27 5.40 -13.15
N CYS A 365 -19.18 6.32 -12.90
CA CYS A 365 -20.16 6.28 -11.84
C CYS A 365 -21.32 7.19 -12.25
N ILE A 366 -22.49 6.97 -11.67
CA ILE A 366 -23.61 7.91 -11.77
C ILE A 366 -24.00 8.35 -10.37
N SER A 367 -24.48 9.59 -10.24
CA SER A 367 -25.22 10.04 -9.07
C SER A 367 -26.69 10.10 -9.42
N ILE A 368 -27.50 9.28 -8.76
CA ILE A 368 -28.97 9.28 -8.96
C ILE A 368 -29.63 10.39 -8.17
N MET A 369 -28.95 10.91 -7.15
CA MET A 369 -29.47 11.95 -6.27
C MET A 369 -29.20 13.35 -6.79
N ASP A 370 -28.01 13.57 -7.35
CA ASP A 370 -27.55 14.91 -7.74
C ASP A 370 -27.42 15.09 -9.26
N GLY A 371 -27.59 14.01 -10.04
CA GLY A 371 -27.52 14.06 -11.50
C GLY A 371 -28.80 13.59 -12.18
N GLU A 372 -28.89 13.94 -13.47
CA GLU A 372 -29.98 13.59 -14.36
C GLU A 372 -29.47 12.72 -15.52
N PHE A 373 -30.38 12.16 -16.31
CA PHE A 373 -30.03 11.33 -17.48
C PHE A 373 -28.98 11.99 -18.38
N ASP A 374 -29.19 13.26 -18.74
CA ASP A 374 -28.35 13.98 -19.71
C ASP A 374 -26.94 14.30 -19.18
N ASP A 375 -26.68 14.13 -17.88
CA ASP A 375 -25.35 14.30 -17.30
C ASP A 375 -24.43 13.09 -17.58
N TYR A 376 -25.02 11.91 -17.78
CA TYR A 376 -24.29 10.64 -17.89
C TYR A 376 -24.47 9.94 -19.23
N PHE A 377 -25.61 10.16 -19.89
CA PHE A 377 -26.01 9.45 -21.09
C PHE A 377 -26.39 10.43 -22.19
N GLN A 378 -26.09 10.05 -23.43
CA GLN A 378 -26.53 10.77 -24.61
C GLN A 378 -27.87 10.18 -25.06
N ARG A 379 -28.81 11.06 -25.40
CA ARG A 379 -30.09 10.66 -26.00
C ARG A 379 -29.85 10.09 -27.38
N GLY A 380 -30.56 9.02 -27.70
CA GLY A 380 -30.44 8.28 -28.94
C GLY A 380 -31.57 7.26 -29.05
N GLU A 381 -31.64 6.54 -30.16
CA GLU A 381 -32.64 5.48 -30.35
C GLU A 381 -31.97 4.18 -30.80
N ILE A 382 -31.98 3.18 -29.92
CA ILE A 382 -31.51 1.83 -30.24
C ILE A 382 -32.71 0.98 -30.64
N THR A 383 -32.93 0.83 -31.95
CA THR A 383 -34.06 0.06 -32.50
C THR A 383 -33.76 -1.44 -32.62
N ASN A 384 -32.51 -1.82 -32.81
CA ASN A 384 -32.05 -3.20 -32.79
C ASN A 384 -30.62 -3.25 -32.24
N PHE A 385 -30.44 -3.82 -31.06
CA PHE A 385 -29.12 -3.95 -30.44
C PHE A 385 -28.48 -5.30 -30.78
N LEU A 386 -27.15 -5.31 -30.88
CA LEU A 386 -26.33 -6.45 -31.27
C LEU A 386 -26.61 -7.70 -30.42
N GLY A 387 -26.44 -8.88 -31.01
CA GLY A 387 -26.43 -10.14 -30.27
C GLY A 387 -25.14 -10.32 -29.45
N MET A 388 -25.13 -11.25 -28.49
CA MET A 388 -24.02 -11.45 -27.55
C MET A 388 -22.66 -11.66 -28.25
N GLU A 389 -22.64 -12.44 -29.34
CA GLU A 389 -21.39 -12.75 -30.07
C GLU A 389 -20.81 -11.52 -30.76
N GLU A 390 -21.65 -10.75 -31.46
CA GLU A 390 -21.25 -9.53 -32.16
C GLU A 390 -20.84 -8.43 -31.17
N PHE A 391 -21.59 -8.27 -30.07
CA PHE A 391 -21.22 -7.37 -28.98
C PHE A 391 -19.86 -7.76 -28.36
N ALA A 392 -19.62 -9.06 -28.14
CA ALA A 392 -18.34 -9.54 -27.62
C ALA A 392 -17.20 -9.25 -28.60
N GLU A 393 -17.41 -9.42 -29.90
CA GLU A 393 -16.41 -9.12 -30.94
C GLU A 393 -16.03 -7.63 -30.93
N GLN A 394 -17.03 -6.74 -30.90
CA GLN A 394 -16.79 -5.30 -30.83
C GLN A 394 -16.08 -4.90 -29.52
N CYS A 395 -16.48 -5.47 -28.38
CA CYS A 395 -15.82 -5.22 -27.10
C CYS A 395 -14.37 -5.69 -27.10
N ARG A 396 -14.08 -6.88 -27.65
CA ARG A 396 -12.68 -7.36 -27.77
C ARG A 396 -11.86 -6.43 -28.67
N ALA A 397 -12.41 -6.01 -29.80
CA ALA A 397 -11.73 -5.09 -30.72
C ALA A 397 -11.45 -3.71 -30.08
N ARG A 398 -12.28 -3.28 -29.13
CA ARG A 398 -12.09 -2.03 -28.37
C ARG A 398 -11.09 -2.22 -27.22
N TYR A 399 -11.29 -3.22 -26.38
CA TYR A 399 -10.66 -3.32 -25.04
C TYR A 399 -9.47 -4.28 -24.96
N GLN A 400 -9.30 -5.25 -25.86
CA GLN A 400 -8.15 -6.18 -25.78
C GLN A 400 -6.85 -5.63 -26.37
N LYS A 401 -6.84 -4.36 -26.80
CA LYS A 401 -5.65 -3.70 -27.37
C LYS A 401 -4.59 -3.37 -26.32
N GLU A 402 -5.00 -3.17 -25.08
CA GLU A 402 -4.14 -2.70 -23.99
C GLU A 402 -4.09 -3.73 -22.87
N LYS A 403 -2.88 -4.15 -22.47
CA LYS A 403 -2.71 -4.93 -21.25
C LYS A 403 -2.82 -3.99 -20.06
N ILE A 404 -3.92 -4.08 -19.33
CA ILE A 404 -4.04 -3.38 -18.07
C ILE A 404 -3.52 -4.22 -16.91
N ASN A 405 -2.82 -3.56 -15.98
CA ASN A 405 -2.35 -4.19 -14.77
C ASN A 405 -3.47 -4.17 -13.71
N THR A 406 -4.12 -5.31 -13.50
CA THR A 406 -5.20 -5.47 -12.50
C THR A 406 -4.76 -5.09 -11.09
N VAL A 407 -3.48 -5.26 -10.76
CA VAL A 407 -2.92 -4.78 -9.49
C VAL A 407 -2.97 -3.26 -9.41
N ALA A 408 -2.57 -2.56 -10.47
CA ALA A 408 -2.56 -1.10 -10.49
C ALA A 408 -3.98 -0.52 -10.33
N ILE A 409 -4.96 -1.08 -11.03
CA ILE A 409 -6.39 -0.71 -10.86
C ILE A 409 -6.81 -0.92 -9.42
N THR A 410 -6.47 -2.07 -8.83
CA THR A 410 -6.86 -2.42 -7.46
C THR A 410 -6.29 -1.44 -6.44
N LEU A 411 -5.00 -1.12 -6.55
CA LEU A 411 -4.35 -0.20 -5.61
C LEU A 411 -4.87 1.23 -5.75
N ARG A 412 -5.19 1.69 -6.99
CA ARG A 412 -5.85 2.98 -7.19
C ARG A 412 -7.25 3.00 -6.57
N ALA A 413 -8.05 1.97 -6.82
CA ALA A 413 -9.41 1.88 -6.26
C ALA A 413 -9.42 1.89 -4.73
N LEU A 414 -8.39 1.37 -4.06
CA LEU A 414 -8.30 1.35 -2.60
C LEU A 414 -7.78 2.65 -1.97
N ASP A 415 -7.24 3.59 -2.74
CA ASP A 415 -6.46 4.73 -2.21
C ASP A 415 -6.83 6.09 -2.82
N ASP A 416 -7.48 6.12 -3.99
CA ASP A 416 -7.70 7.32 -4.78
C ASP A 416 -9.19 7.57 -5.03
N ASP A 417 -9.80 8.47 -4.25
CA ASP A 417 -11.23 8.80 -4.39
C ASP A 417 -11.58 9.42 -5.74
N SER A 418 -10.62 10.07 -6.41
CA SER A 418 -10.88 10.65 -7.73
C SER A 418 -11.01 9.58 -8.81
N TYR A 419 -10.45 8.38 -8.58
CA TYR A 419 -10.35 7.34 -9.60
C TYR A 419 -11.72 6.76 -9.99
N ILE A 420 -12.69 6.74 -9.06
CA ILE A 420 -14.04 6.21 -9.32
C ILE A 420 -14.77 6.96 -10.42
N TYR A 421 -14.37 8.21 -10.72
CA TYR A 421 -14.95 9.04 -11.76
C TYR A 421 -14.33 8.80 -13.15
N GLU A 422 -13.24 8.03 -13.24
CA GLU A 422 -12.46 7.84 -14.48
C GLU A 422 -12.22 6.36 -14.83
N TRP A 423 -12.56 5.42 -13.95
CA TRP A 423 -12.16 4.02 -14.07
C TRP A 423 -12.95 3.16 -15.09
N SER A 424 -13.99 3.65 -15.77
CA SER A 424 -14.84 2.79 -16.62
C SER A 424 -14.05 2.05 -17.69
N THR A 425 -13.16 2.75 -18.39
CA THR A 425 -12.30 2.18 -19.44
C THR A 425 -11.33 1.17 -18.86
N ASP A 426 -10.75 1.45 -17.70
CA ASP A 426 -9.80 0.56 -17.03
C ASP A 426 -10.49 -0.75 -16.58
N LEU A 427 -11.70 -0.64 -16.02
CA LEU A 427 -12.51 -1.79 -15.59
C LEU A 427 -12.90 -2.68 -16.77
N LEU A 428 -13.39 -2.09 -17.86
CA LEU A 428 -13.77 -2.85 -19.05
C LEU A 428 -12.54 -3.47 -19.73
N THR A 429 -11.42 -2.75 -19.79
CA THR A 429 -10.16 -3.30 -20.27
C THR A 429 -9.73 -4.51 -19.45
N ALA A 430 -9.82 -4.46 -18.12
CA ALA A 430 -9.49 -5.59 -17.24
C ALA A 430 -10.43 -6.79 -17.44
N LEU A 431 -11.74 -6.52 -17.54
CA LEU A 431 -12.77 -7.54 -17.76
C LEU A 431 -12.57 -8.27 -19.11
N TRP A 432 -12.25 -7.54 -20.17
CA TRP A 432 -12.07 -8.10 -21.51
C TRP A 432 -10.66 -8.64 -21.77
N SER A 433 -9.65 -8.25 -20.98
CA SER A 433 -8.27 -8.76 -21.08
C SER A 433 -8.02 -10.09 -20.36
N THR A 434 -8.88 -10.46 -19.41
CA THR A 434 -8.79 -11.74 -18.69
C THR A 434 -9.34 -12.87 -19.57
N ASN A 435 -8.43 -13.60 -20.22
CA ASN A 435 -8.70 -14.81 -21.01
C ASN A 435 -7.95 -16.01 -20.44
#